data_AF-A0A955SK72-F1
#
_entry.id   AF-A0A955SK72-F1
#
_cell.length_a   1.000
_cell.length_b   1.000
_cell.length_c   1.000
_cell.angle_alpha   90.00
_cell.angle_beta   90.00
_cell.angle_gamma   90.00
#
_symmetry.space_group_name_H-M   'P 1'
#
loop_
_entity.id
_entity.type
_entity.pdbx_description
1 polymer ?
#
loop_
_entity_poly.entity_id
_entity_poly.type
_entity_poly.pdbx_seq_one_letter_code
_entity_poly.pdbx_strand_id
1 'polypeptide(L)' 'RYPMLRGTIRDQVTQQRRPFIRFFACGQDLSHEPADAPLPNAITTGEEPFLIVGAMAGG' A
#
# COMPACT_ATOMS: atom_id res chain seq x y z
N ARG A 1 -0.27 7.43 14.39
CA ARG A 1 -0.28 5.98 14.07
C ARG A 1 -1.74 5.55 13.94
N TYR A 2 -2.13 4.82 12.89
CA TYR A 2 -3.54 4.52 12.56
C TYR A 2 -3.85 3.02 12.73
N PRO A 3 -4.28 2.55 13.92
CA PRO A 3 -4.51 1.12 14.18
C PRO A 3 -5.61 0.53 13.29
N MET A 4 -6.63 1.32 12.99
CA MET A 4 -7.78 0.90 12.18
C MET A 4 -7.39 0.52 10.75
N LEU A 5 -6.33 1.13 10.20
CA LEU A 5 -5.85 0.80 8.86
C LEU A 5 -5.09 -0.53 8.80
N ARG A 6 -4.62 -1.03 9.93
CA ARG A 6 -3.70 -2.17 9.94
C ARG A 6 -4.38 -3.47 9.47
N GLY A 7 -5.61 -3.72 9.94
CA GLY A 7 -6.41 -4.88 9.53
C GLY A 7 -7.13 -4.68 8.19
N THR A 8 -7.34 -3.44 7.77
CA THR A 8 -7.97 -3.16 6.47
C THR A 8 -6.97 -3.21 5.33
N ILE A 9 -5.68 -2.93 5.58
CA ILE A 9 -4.59 -2.97 4.60
C ILE A 9 -3.94 -4.36 4.52
N ARG A 10 -3.62 -4.95 5.68
CA ARG A 10 -2.98 -6.27 5.77
C ARG A 10 -3.84 -7.19 6.62
N ASP A 11 -3.82 -8.47 6.29
CA ASP A 11 -4.39 -9.48 7.18
C ASP A 11 -3.62 -9.47 8.51
N GLN A 12 -4.34 -9.49 9.64
CA GLN A 12 -3.71 -9.32 10.94
C GLN A 12 -2.90 -10.55 11.37
N VAL A 13 -3.22 -11.73 10.85
CA VAL A 13 -2.57 -12.99 11.23
C VAL A 13 -1.36 -13.23 10.33
N THR A 14 -1.58 -13.23 9.02
CA THR A 14 -0.59 -13.56 7.99
C THR A 14 0.28 -12.37 7.59
N GLN A 15 -0.10 -11.14 7.97
CA GLN A 15 0.55 -9.88 7.55
C GLN A 15 0.57 -9.64 6.03
N GLN A 16 -0.15 -10.46 5.25
CA GLN A 16 -0.23 -10.35 3.80
C GLN A 16 -1.12 -9.18 3.38
N ARG A 17 -0.81 -8.57 2.22
CA ARG A 17 -1.64 -7.52 1.61
C ARG A 17 -3.00 -8.09 1.22
N ARG A 18 -4.08 -7.34 1.46
CA ARG A 18 -5.43 -7.78 1.04
C ARG A 18 -5.58 -7.69 -0.47
N PRO A 19 -6.26 -8.65 -1.12
CA PRO A 19 -6.31 -8.79 -2.59
C PRO A 19 -6.98 -7.63 -3.36
N PHE A 20 -7.67 -6.71 -2.68
CA PHE A 20 -8.32 -5.54 -3.29
C PHE A 20 -7.67 -4.20 -2.94
N ILE A 21 -6.43 -4.24 -2.44
CA ILE A 21 -5.65 -3.05 -2.13
C ILE A 21 -4.44 -2.99 -3.03
N ARG A 22 -4.26 -1.84 -3.66
CA ARG A 22 -3.11 -1.52 -4.52
C ARG A 22 -2.21 -0.48 -3.89
N PHE A 23 -0.92 -0.58 -4.18
CA PHE A 23 0.13 0.31 -3.70
C PHE A 23 0.81 0.97 -4.89
N PHE A 24 0.91 2.30 -4.90
CA PHE A 24 1.59 3.03 -5.96
C PHE A 24 2.68 3.94 -5.41
N ALA A 25 3.79 4.00 -6.14
CA ALA A 25 4.89 4.94 -5.93
C ALA A 25 5.32 5.49 -7.29
N CYS A 26 5.50 6.81 -7.41
CA CYS A 26 5.91 7.45 -8.66
C CYS A 26 5.02 7.04 -9.87
N GLY A 27 3.72 6.84 -9.63
CA GLY A 27 2.77 6.36 -10.63
C GLY A 27 2.89 4.87 -11.03
N GLN A 28 3.80 4.11 -10.41
CA GLN A 28 4.03 2.69 -10.70
C GLN A 28 3.31 1.79 -9.69
N ASP A 29 2.71 0.70 -10.17
CA ASP A 29 2.05 -0.31 -9.31
C ASP A 29 3.10 -1.20 -8.64
N LEU A 30 3.23 -1.08 -7.32
CA LEU A 30 4.13 -1.87 -6.47
C LEU A 30 3.39 -2.97 -5.70
N SER A 31 2.14 -3.28 -6.05
CA SER A 31 1.27 -4.18 -5.27
C SER A 31 1.80 -5.62 -5.17
N HIS A 32 2.62 -6.04 -6.12
CA HIS A 32 3.24 -7.37 -6.16
C HIS A 32 4.66 -7.41 -5.56
N GLU A 33 5.25 -6.25 -5.26
CA GLU A 33 6.54 -6.18 -4.61
C GLU A 33 6.46 -6.58 -3.12
N PRO A 34 7.55 -7.11 -2.55
CA PRO A 34 7.65 -7.36 -1.11
C PRO A 34 7.29 -6.12 -0.28
N ALA A 35 6.73 -6.34 0.92
CA ALA A 35 6.27 -5.25 1.79
C ALA A 35 7.40 -4.44 2.43
N ASP A 36 8.61 -4.98 2.40
CA ASP A 36 9.88 -4.46 2.89
C ASP A 36 10.81 -3.99 1.75
N ALA A 37 10.36 -4.09 0.50
CA ALA A 37 11.10 -3.55 -0.63
C ALA A 37 11.32 -2.03 -0.44
N PRO A 38 12.53 -1.52 -0.72
CA PRO A 38 12.83 -0.11 -0.57
C PRO A 38 11.96 0.74 -1.50
N LEU A 39 11.45 1.86 -0.97
CA LEU A 39 10.68 2.81 -1.77
C LEU A 39 11.62 3.64 -2.65
N PRO A 40 11.15 4.11 -3.83
CA PRO A 40 11.89 5.04 -4.66
C PRO A 40 12.28 6.32 -3.90
N ASN A 41 13.42 6.92 -4.26
CA ASN A 41 13.95 8.10 -3.60
C ASN A 41 12.91 9.24 -3.50
N ALA A 42 12.15 9.51 -4.58
CA ALA A 42 11.12 10.55 -4.61
C ALA A 42 10.04 10.39 -3.52
N ILE A 43 9.73 9.16 -3.11
CA ILE A 43 8.81 8.90 -2.00
C ILE A 43 9.50 9.14 -0.65
N THR A 44 10.74 8.66 -0.51
CA THR A 44 11.49 8.77 0.75
C THR A 44 11.88 10.21 1.10
N THR A 45 12.07 11.06 0.09
CA THR A 45 12.35 12.51 0.24
C THR A 45 11.07 13.34 0.40
N GLY A 46 9.89 12.74 0.16
CA GLY A 46 8.60 13.43 0.21
C GLY A 46 8.27 14.28 -1.03
N GLU A 47 8.99 14.09 -2.13
CA GLU A 47 8.74 14.75 -3.41
C GLU A 47 7.45 14.22 -4.07
N GLU A 48 7.20 12.92 -3.94
CA GLU A 48 5.99 12.27 -4.45
C GLU A 48 5.25 11.48 -3.35
N PRO A 49 3.90 11.37 -3.44
CA PRO A 49 3.12 10.63 -2.45
C PRO A 49 3.16 9.12 -2.69
N PHE A 50 3.15 8.35 -1.59
CA PHE A 50 2.86 6.92 -1.61
C PHE A 50 1.36 6.69 -1.48
N LEU A 51 0.75 6.04 -2.47
CA LEU A 51 -0.71 5.89 -2.54
C LEU A 51 -1.13 4.46 -2.18
N ILE A 52 -2.13 4.36 -1.30
CA ILE A 52 -2.79 3.10 -0.94
C ILE A 52 -4.24 3.19 -1.41
N VAL A 53 -4.59 2.40 -2.42
CA VAL A 53 -5.88 2.49 -3.12
C VAL A 53 -6.67 1.21 -2.89
N GLY A 54 -7.85 1.32 -2.27
CA GLY A 54 -8.78 0.21 -2.13
C GLY A 54 -9.81 0.20 -3.26
N ALA A 55 -10.09 -0.96 -3.84
CA ALA A 55 -11.26 -1.10 -4.70
C ALA A 55 -12.53 -0.99 -3.84
N MET A 56 -13.36 0.01 -4.12
CA MET A 56 -14.72 0.08 -3.58
C MET A 56 -15.67 -0.49 -4.62
N ALA A 57 -16.28 -1.64 -4.33
CA ALA A 57 -17.35 -2.17 -5.17
C ALA A 57 -18.55 -1.21 -5.07
N GLY A 58 -18.82 -0.47 -6.15
CA GLY A 58 -20.07 0.27 -6.31
C GLY A 58 -21.14 -0.73 -6.72
N GLY A 59 -22.06 -1.01 -5.80
CA GLY A 59 -23.31 -1.73 -6.09
C GLY A 59 -24.42 -0.76 -6.46
#